data_AF-B8C8D3-F1
#
_entry.id   AF-B8C8D3-F1
#
_cell.length_a   1.000
_cell.length_b   1.000
_cell.length_c   1.000
_cell.angle_alpha   90.00
_cell.angle_beta   90.00
_cell.angle_gamma   90.00
#
_symmetry.space_group_name_H-M   'P 1'
#
loop_
_entity.id
_entity.type
_entity.pdbx_description
1 polymer ?
#
loop_
_entity_poly.entity_id
_entity_poly.type
_entity_poly.pdbx_seq_one_letter_code
_entity_poly.pdbx_strand_id
1 'polypeptide(L)'
;MPSARTVSSFIALATLSTTTAQTFPYPKPTVRYTAWQKLTSTQKDYAQNDLGYTGLTWNVHGFDPVEQLGWWQFSDTQKSGATSLGFSETTWDCFINHYQSYLWAELESEGVQSSYEVLGWTEGSWDGSDTHPESESKWWGQLSAAEIKAANNICYFEDNWNMMDMTPNPTYFPFPFPDFRYVPWDELSTATQNTAFGLIQYNSTNWNMLGDNAAERNTFLNLDGTQREGALALGFYTHTWDCYMNHYEAYYWDSLYGSLLLAMETLGWTEKSWNDLETAPDSEATYWADLTPEEKAAATALCYFQESWDGTDITTYYDYEAGKTKAMPAGRSNADIKYSIFDGVSTPGSNTGVGGGTTDVSSDSFRVGAGALHVVVFVVSFGAYLLI
;
A
#
# COMPACT_ATOMS: atom_id res chain seq x y z
N MET A 1 -66.20 -14.92 22.82
CA MET A 1 -64.88 -15.58 22.96
C MET A 1 -63.91 -14.84 22.04
N PRO A 2 -63.06 -13.92 22.55
CA PRO A 2 -61.97 -13.37 21.76
C PRO A 2 -60.67 -14.14 22.04
N SER A 3 -60.03 -14.57 20.95
CA SER A 3 -58.76 -15.30 20.94
C SER A 3 -57.60 -14.32 21.16
N ALA A 4 -56.81 -14.55 22.20
CA ALA A 4 -55.61 -13.78 22.53
C ALA A 4 -54.44 -14.23 21.62
N ARG A 5 -53.85 -13.29 20.88
CA ARG A 5 -52.61 -13.51 20.12
C ARG A 5 -51.40 -13.20 21.01
N THR A 6 -50.58 -14.21 21.26
CA THR A 6 -49.30 -14.11 21.96
C THR A 6 -48.24 -13.54 21.02
N VAL A 7 -47.59 -12.45 21.42
CA VAL A 7 -46.43 -11.89 20.72
C VAL A 7 -45.17 -12.52 21.31
N SER A 8 -44.47 -13.33 20.52
CA SER A 8 -43.17 -13.90 20.91
C SER A 8 -42.06 -12.90 20.61
N SER A 9 -41.44 -12.35 21.65
CA SER A 9 -40.19 -11.58 21.54
C SER A 9 -39.02 -12.52 21.30
N PHE A 10 -38.37 -12.38 20.16
CA PHE A 10 -37.07 -13.00 19.90
C PHE A 10 -35.98 -12.10 20.52
N ILE A 11 -35.29 -12.62 21.53
CA ILE A 11 -34.07 -12.02 22.07
C ILE A 11 -32.94 -12.44 21.14
N ALA A 12 -32.38 -11.49 20.39
CA ALA A 12 -31.15 -11.69 19.64
C ALA A 12 -29.99 -11.78 20.64
N LEU A 13 -29.39 -12.96 20.79
CA LEU A 13 -28.12 -13.12 21.49
C LEU A 13 -27.02 -12.53 20.60
N ALA A 14 -26.43 -11.42 21.03
CA ALA A 14 -25.18 -10.94 20.46
C ALA A 14 -24.06 -11.94 20.82
N THR A 15 -23.54 -12.61 19.80
CA THR A 15 -22.33 -13.43 19.93
C THR A 15 -21.13 -12.52 20.13
N LEU A 16 -20.58 -12.51 21.34
CA LEU A 16 -19.29 -11.89 21.62
C LEU A 16 -18.20 -12.71 20.92
N SER A 17 -17.67 -12.20 19.81
CA SER A 17 -16.48 -12.74 19.18
C SER A 17 -15.29 -12.55 20.13
N THR A 18 -14.84 -13.61 20.78
CA THR A 18 -13.58 -13.61 21.52
C THR A 18 -12.44 -13.60 20.50
N THR A 19 -11.83 -12.44 20.28
CA THR A 19 -10.55 -12.33 19.58
C THR A 19 -9.52 -13.15 20.34
N THR A 20 -9.15 -14.31 19.78
CA THR A 20 -8.03 -15.11 20.28
C THR A 20 -6.78 -14.24 20.26
N ALA A 21 -6.13 -14.09 21.41
CA ALA A 21 -4.85 -13.38 21.49
C ALA A 21 -3.88 -13.99 20.48
N GLN A 22 -3.26 -13.15 19.66
CA GLN A 22 -2.28 -13.57 18.67
C GLN A 22 -1.08 -14.20 19.41
N THR A 23 -0.76 -15.44 19.06
CA THR A 23 0.35 -16.18 19.67
C THR A 23 1.48 -16.31 18.66
N PHE A 24 2.64 -15.75 19.00
CA PHE A 24 3.87 -15.88 18.22
C PHE A 24 4.84 -16.85 18.92
N PRO A 25 5.76 -17.50 18.18
CA PRO A 25 6.81 -18.33 18.78
C PRO A 25 7.74 -17.56 19.72
N TYR A 26 7.97 -16.27 19.44
CA TYR A 26 8.84 -15.40 20.21
C TYR A 26 8.14 -14.08 20.58
N PRO A 27 8.58 -13.37 21.64
CA PRO A 27 8.06 -12.04 21.95
C PRO A 27 8.28 -11.05 20.80
N LYS A 28 7.22 -10.34 20.40
CA LYS A 28 7.30 -9.34 19.32
C LYS A 28 8.27 -8.20 19.69
N PRO A 29 9.29 -7.91 18.86
CA PRO A 29 10.24 -6.83 19.13
C PRO A 29 9.56 -5.46 18.96
N THR A 30 9.32 -4.75 20.06
CA THR A 30 8.60 -3.47 20.02
C THR A 30 9.36 -2.36 19.29
N VAL A 31 10.69 -2.41 19.28
CA VAL A 31 11.52 -1.39 18.63
C VAL A 31 11.24 -1.33 17.13
N ARG A 32 11.17 -2.47 16.43
CA ARG A 32 11.03 -2.52 14.97
C ARG A 32 9.75 -1.84 14.52
N TYR A 33 8.67 -2.06 15.26
CA TYR A 33 7.34 -1.55 14.98
C TYR A 33 7.08 -0.20 15.67
N THR A 34 8.15 0.53 15.97
CA THR A 34 8.11 1.92 16.42
C THR A 34 8.60 2.79 15.27
N ALA A 35 7.75 3.70 14.81
CA ALA A 35 8.11 4.64 13.75
C ALA A 35 9.41 5.40 14.04
N TRP A 36 10.22 5.64 13.01
CA TRP A 36 11.57 6.21 13.10
C TRP A 36 11.65 7.45 13.97
N GLN A 37 10.73 8.41 13.79
CA GLN A 37 10.69 9.66 14.54
C GLN A 37 10.51 9.48 16.05
N LYS A 38 9.94 8.34 16.48
CA LYS A 38 9.73 7.98 17.89
C LYS A 38 10.93 7.23 18.50
N LEU A 39 11.89 6.79 17.70
CA LEU A 39 13.13 6.21 18.21
C LEU A 39 13.98 7.26 18.93
N THR A 40 14.67 6.82 19.99
CA THR A 40 15.71 7.61 20.65
C THR A 40 16.89 7.85 19.72
N SER A 41 17.70 8.88 19.98
CA SER A 41 18.92 9.14 19.19
C SER A 41 19.85 7.93 19.15
N THR A 42 20.04 7.25 20.29
CA THR A 42 20.86 6.04 20.37
C THR A 42 20.32 4.89 19.51
N GLN A 43 19.00 4.68 19.48
CA GLN A 43 18.40 3.65 18.61
C GLN A 43 18.57 4.01 17.13
N LYS A 44 18.40 5.28 16.75
CA LYS A 44 18.67 5.74 15.38
C LYS A 44 20.12 5.53 15.01
N ASP A 45 21.06 5.79 15.92
CA ASP A 45 22.48 5.60 15.67
C ASP A 45 22.81 4.13 15.39
N TYR A 46 22.26 3.17 16.15
CA TYR A 46 22.43 1.73 15.88
C TYR A 46 21.76 1.31 14.56
N ALA A 47 20.51 1.74 14.33
CA ALA A 47 19.79 1.41 13.12
C ALA A 47 20.52 1.94 11.86
N GLN A 48 20.98 3.20 11.91
CA GLN A 48 21.61 3.85 10.77
C GLN A 48 23.05 3.40 10.54
N ASN A 49 23.89 3.45 11.59
CA ASN A 49 25.33 3.26 11.41
C ASN A 49 25.75 1.80 11.43
N ASP A 50 25.02 0.93 12.14
CA ASP A 50 25.38 -0.47 12.28
C ASP A 50 24.58 -1.39 11.34
N LEU A 51 23.33 -1.03 11.02
CA LEU A 51 22.44 -1.82 10.16
C LEU A 51 22.18 -1.18 8.79
N GLY A 52 22.47 0.10 8.60
CA GLY A 52 22.31 0.79 7.32
C GLY A 52 20.95 1.43 7.08
N TYR A 53 20.03 1.38 8.05
CA TYR A 53 18.69 1.93 7.89
C TYR A 53 18.70 3.45 7.68
N THR A 54 17.77 3.89 6.84
CA THR A 54 17.30 5.27 6.77
C THR A 54 15.95 5.39 7.48
N GLY A 55 15.45 6.62 7.68
CA GLY A 55 14.11 6.81 8.23
C GLY A 55 13.00 6.17 7.38
N LEU A 56 13.18 6.16 6.05
CA LEU A 56 12.24 5.55 5.13
C LEU A 56 12.34 4.01 5.18
N THR A 57 13.55 3.45 5.02
CA THR A 57 13.75 1.99 5.03
C THR A 57 13.45 1.36 6.39
N TRP A 58 13.49 2.13 7.47
CA TRP A 58 12.97 1.70 8.78
C TRP A 58 11.44 1.68 8.82
N ASN A 59 10.77 2.73 8.34
CA ASN A 59 9.31 2.83 8.45
C ASN A 59 8.56 1.87 7.52
N VAL A 60 9.17 1.49 6.40
CA VAL A 60 8.60 0.57 5.42
C VAL A 60 9.20 -0.82 5.62
N HIS A 61 8.37 -1.79 6.01
CA HIS A 61 8.80 -3.18 6.24
C HIS A 61 9.24 -3.87 4.95
N GLY A 62 10.27 -4.72 5.03
CA GLY A 62 10.85 -5.44 3.91
C GLY A 62 11.69 -4.58 2.97
N PHE A 63 11.84 -3.28 3.25
CA PHE A 63 12.43 -2.34 2.30
C PHE A 63 13.96 -2.26 2.39
N ASP A 64 14.53 -2.33 3.60
CA ASP A 64 15.98 -2.29 3.75
C ASP A 64 16.63 -3.62 3.33
N PRO A 65 17.71 -3.63 2.52
CA PRO A 65 18.40 -4.86 2.16
C PRO A 65 18.89 -5.69 3.36
N VAL A 66 19.12 -5.06 4.52
CA VAL A 66 19.50 -5.80 5.74
C VAL A 66 18.40 -6.76 6.20
N GLU A 67 17.13 -6.49 5.89
CA GLU A 67 15.99 -7.34 6.26
C GLU A 67 15.93 -8.64 5.45
N GLN A 68 16.60 -8.68 4.30
CA GLN A 68 16.73 -9.87 3.47
C GLN A 68 17.83 -10.83 3.98
N LEU A 69 18.59 -10.41 5.00
CA LEU A 69 19.64 -11.22 5.58
C LEU A 69 19.13 -11.98 6.82
N GLY A 70 19.42 -13.27 6.87
CA GLY A 70 19.36 -14.05 8.10
C GLY A 70 20.49 -13.65 9.05
N TRP A 71 20.29 -13.87 10.34
CA TRP A 71 21.23 -13.45 11.39
C TRP A 71 22.65 -13.99 11.18
N TRP A 72 22.78 -15.20 10.63
CA TRP A 72 24.07 -15.82 10.35
C TRP A 72 24.88 -15.08 9.27
N GLN A 73 24.21 -14.34 8.37
CA GLN A 73 24.83 -13.54 7.31
C GLN A 73 25.33 -12.17 7.80
N PHE A 74 24.91 -11.75 9.00
CA PHE A 74 25.34 -10.47 9.56
C PHE A 74 26.84 -10.44 9.88
N SER A 75 27.45 -9.30 9.59
CA SER A 75 28.76 -8.92 10.15
C SER A 75 28.69 -8.73 11.67
N ASP A 76 29.85 -8.73 12.33
CA ASP A 76 29.92 -8.50 13.78
C ASP A 76 29.33 -7.14 14.19
N THR A 77 29.53 -6.10 13.36
CA THR A 77 28.93 -4.77 13.57
C THR A 77 27.40 -4.85 13.51
N GLN A 78 26.84 -5.49 12.49
CA GLN A 78 25.38 -5.65 12.36
C GLN A 78 24.79 -6.45 13.52
N LYS A 79 25.43 -7.55 13.94
CA LYS A 79 24.99 -8.33 15.13
C LYS A 79 25.00 -7.48 16.39
N SER A 80 26.05 -6.67 16.59
CA SER A 80 26.15 -5.76 17.73
C SER A 80 25.07 -4.68 17.71
N GLY A 81 24.83 -4.05 16.55
CA GLY A 81 23.78 -3.05 16.36
C GLY A 81 22.38 -3.61 16.60
N ALA A 82 22.06 -4.75 15.98
CA ALA A 82 20.78 -5.44 16.18
C ALA A 82 20.58 -5.88 17.64
N THR A 83 21.61 -6.42 18.29
CA THR A 83 21.58 -6.76 19.72
C THR A 83 21.32 -5.52 20.58
N SER A 84 21.92 -4.38 20.23
CA SER A 84 21.73 -3.12 20.95
C SER A 84 20.32 -2.53 20.77
N LEU A 85 19.65 -2.87 19.67
CA LEU A 85 18.21 -2.61 19.46
C LEU A 85 17.30 -3.62 20.18
N GLY A 86 17.86 -4.70 20.72
CA GLY A 86 17.12 -5.72 21.47
C GLY A 86 16.70 -6.94 20.65
N PHE A 87 17.27 -7.12 19.45
CA PHE A 87 17.07 -8.33 18.67
C PHE A 87 18.03 -9.44 19.13
N SER A 88 17.52 -10.66 19.19
CA SER A 88 18.30 -11.90 19.08
C SER A 88 18.15 -12.49 17.69
N GLU A 89 19.00 -13.47 17.36
CA GLU A 89 18.88 -14.35 16.18
C GLU A 89 17.43 -14.78 15.93
N THR A 90 16.83 -15.47 16.89
CA THR A 90 15.44 -15.95 16.78
C THR A 90 14.40 -14.85 16.53
N THR A 91 14.55 -13.67 17.13
CA THR A 91 13.60 -12.57 16.88
C THR A 91 13.84 -11.89 15.54
N TRP A 92 15.10 -11.83 15.08
CA TRP A 92 15.43 -11.26 13.78
C TRP A 92 14.94 -12.16 12.65
N ASP A 93 15.33 -13.43 12.69
CA ASP A 93 14.98 -14.41 11.67
C ASP A 93 13.46 -14.60 11.59
N CYS A 94 12.76 -14.55 12.73
CA CYS A 94 11.31 -14.66 12.74
C CYS A 94 10.59 -13.37 12.33
N PHE A 95 10.84 -12.22 12.99
CA PHE A 95 10.02 -11.01 12.79
C PHE A 95 10.48 -10.05 11.70
N ILE A 96 11.73 -10.18 11.24
CA ILE A 96 12.32 -9.27 10.25
C ILE A 96 12.55 -10.00 8.94
N ASN A 97 13.37 -11.05 8.95
CA ASN A 97 13.68 -11.81 7.75
C ASN A 97 12.57 -12.78 7.37
N HIS A 98 11.74 -13.19 8.34
CA HIS A 98 10.76 -14.25 8.16
C HIS A 98 11.40 -15.49 7.50
N TYR A 99 12.59 -15.88 7.94
CA TYR A 99 13.36 -17.01 7.39
C TYR A 99 13.56 -16.99 5.86
N GLN A 100 13.32 -15.88 5.15
CA GLN A 100 13.39 -15.81 3.68
C GLN A 100 14.81 -16.09 3.15
N SER A 101 15.85 -15.91 3.97
CA SER A 101 17.23 -16.22 3.57
C SER A 101 17.62 -17.69 3.70
N TYR A 102 16.73 -18.55 4.22
CA TYR A 102 16.99 -19.95 4.50
C TYR A 102 16.67 -20.82 3.28
N LEU A 103 17.40 -21.92 3.12
CA LEU A 103 17.03 -22.95 2.16
C LEU A 103 15.79 -23.71 2.64
N TRP A 104 15.01 -24.28 1.70
CA TRP A 104 13.80 -25.03 2.05
C TRP A 104 14.05 -26.14 3.10
N ALA A 105 15.17 -26.86 2.99
CA ALA A 105 15.56 -27.89 3.96
C ALA A 105 15.96 -27.33 5.34
N GLU A 106 16.43 -26.09 5.41
CA GLU A 106 16.77 -25.43 6.67
C GLU A 106 15.50 -24.97 7.41
N LEU A 107 14.43 -24.62 6.69
CA LEU A 107 13.12 -24.33 7.30
C LEU A 107 12.58 -25.50 8.12
N GLU A 108 12.87 -26.74 7.72
CA GLU A 108 12.48 -27.94 8.49
C GLU A 108 13.23 -27.99 9.82
N SER A 109 14.53 -27.66 9.80
CA SER A 109 15.39 -27.64 10.99
C SER A 109 14.98 -26.53 11.97
N GLU A 110 14.53 -25.39 11.44
CA GLU A 110 13.95 -24.29 12.23
C GLU A 110 12.50 -24.58 12.68
N GLY A 111 11.89 -25.67 12.20
CA GLY A 111 10.52 -26.07 12.56
C GLY A 111 9.42 -25.21 11.95
N VAL A 112 9.73 -24.41 10.93
CA VAL A 112 8.80 -23.46 10.29
C VAL A 112 8.28 -23.90 8.93
N GLN A 113 8.92 -24.88 8.28
CA GLN A 113 8.54 -25.38 6.96
C GLN A 113 7.05 -25.73 6.86
N SER A 114 6.49 -26.46 7.83
CA SER A 114 5.07 -26.83 7.84
C SER A 114 4.11 -25.62 7.84
N SER A 115 4.55 -24.45 8.34
CA SER A 115 3.76 -23.23 8.26
C SER A 115 3.78 -22.64 6.85
N TYR A 116 4.94 -22.67 6.17
CA TYR A 116 5.04 -22.31 4.75
C TYR A 116 4.21 -23.23 3.86
N GLU A 117 4.20 -24.53 4.12
CA GLU A 117 3.35 -25.49 3.39
C GLU A 117 1.85 -25.17 3.52
N VAL A 118 1.40 -24.72 4.70
CA VAL A 118 -0.01 -24.30 4.90
C VAL A 118 -0.33 -23.02 4.13
N LEU A 119 0.65 -22.13 3.95
CA LEU A 119 0.54 -20.97 3.07
C LEU A 119 0.64 -21.36 1.58
N GLY A 120 0.89 -22.63 1.27
CA GLY A 120 0.93 -23.16 -0.10
C GLY A 120 2.32 -23.17 -0.73
N TRP A 121 3.35 -22.76 0.01
CA TRP A 121 4.72 -22.86 -0.49
C TRP A 121 5.13 -24.33 -0.64
N THR A 122 5.91 -24.58 -1.67
CA THR A 122 6.65 -25.82 -1.92
C THR A 122 8.13 -25.49 -2.06
N GLU A 123 8.99 -26.50 -1.97
CA GLU A 123 10.42 -26.37 -2.30
C GLU A 123 10.63 -25.71 -3.66
N GLY A 124 9.87 -26.17 -4.67
CA GLY A 124 9.96 -25.63 -6.02
C GLY A 124 9.65 -24.13 -6.08
N SER A 125 8.59 -23.68 -5.43
CA SER A 125 8.21 -22.25 -5.39
C SER A 125 9.17 -21.42 -4.53
N TRP A 126 9.72 -22.00 -3.46
CA TRP A 126 10.66 -21.35 -2.56
C TRP A 126 12.01 -21.09 -3.23
N ASP A 127 12.49 -22.07 -3.99
CA ASP A 127 13.74 -21.97 -4.74
C ASP A 127 13.57 -21.21 -6.08
N GLY A 128 12.38 -20.65 -6.34
CA GLY A 128 12.07 -19.87 -7.55
C GLY A 128 11.93 -20.69 -8.83
N SER A 129 11.76 -22.01 -8.71
CA SER A 129 11.59 -22.93 -9.86
C SER A 129 10.13 -23.19 -10.25
N ASP A 130 9.18 -22.86 -9.37
CA ASP A 130 7.73 -22.89 -9.59
C ASP A 130 7.11 -21.53 -9.26
N THR A 131 5.81 -21.37 -9.55
CA THR A 131 5.05 -20.16 -9.20
C THR A 131 4.88 -20.04 -7.70
N HIS A 132 4.99 -18.82 -7.16
CA HIS A 132 4.67 -18.53 -5.77
C HIS A 132 3.21 -18.89 -5.44
N PRO A 133 2.90 -19.19 -4.17
CA PRO A 133 1.54 -19.52 -3.77
C PRO A 133 0.61 -18.32 -3.77
N GLU A 134 -0.69 -18.56 -3.97
CA GLU A 134 -1.74 -17.52 -3.95
C GLU A 134 -1.73 -16.69 -2.66
N SER A 135 -1.25 -17.24 -1.53
CA SER A 135 -1.18 -16.50 -0.29
C SER A 135 -0.31 -15.24 -0.40
N GLU A 136 0.75 -15.26 -1.21
CA GLU A 136 1.66 -14.09 -1.36
C GLU A 136 0.92 -12.86 -1.92
N SER A 137 -0.13 -13.08 -2.72
CA SER A 137 -0.97 -12.02 -3.29
C SER A 137 -2.15 -11.62 -2.40
N LYS A 138 -2.37 -12.30 -1.26
CA LYS A 138 -3.49 -12.00 -0.36
C LYS A 138 -3.13 -10.92 0.64
N TRP A 139 -4.05 -10.02 0.88
CA TRP A 139 -4.05 -9.20 2.10
C TRP A 139 -4.28 -10.08 3.33
N TRP A 140 -3.81 -9.65 4.50
CA TRP A 140 -4.01 -10.41 5.75
C TRP A 140 -5.47 -10.79 6.01
N GLY A 141 -6.41 -9.87 5.72
CA GLY A 141 -7.85 -10.11 5.88
C GLY A 141 -8.46 -11.10 4.87
N GLN A 142 -7.75 -11.45 3.81
CA GLN A 142 -8.12 -12.48 2.84
C GLN A 142 -7.56 -13.87 3.20
N LEU A 143 -6.61 -13.94 4.13
CA LEU A 143 -6.09 -15.22 4.61
C LEU A 143 -7.18 -15.98 5.37
N SER A 144 -7.28 -17.28 5.11
CA SER A 144 -8.06 -18.19 5.90
C SER A 144 -7.53 -18.27 7.34
N ALA A 145 -8.35 -18.74 8.27
CA ALA A 145 -7.91 -18.93 9.66
C ALA A 145 -6.70 -19.88 9.79
N ALA A 146 -6.54 -20.84 8.87
CA ALA A 146 -5.37 -21.73 8.82
C ALA A 146 -4.12 -20.99 8.34
N GLU A 147 -4.24 -20.20 7.27
CA GLU A 147 -3.16 -19.35 6.75
C GLU A 147 -2.73 -18.31 7.80
N ILE A 148 -3.67 -17.61 8.45
CA ILE A 148 -3.36 -16.65 9.54
C ILE A 148 -2.58 -17.34 10.67
N LYS A 149 -2.99 -18.55 11.07
CA LYS A 149 -2.30 -19.30 12.13
C LYS A 149 -0.88 -19.68 11.68
N ALA A 150 -0.72 -20.13 10.44
CA ALA A 150 0.58 -20.46 9.89
C ALA A 150 1.48 -19.22 9.78
N ALA A 151 0.96 -18.11 9.28
CA ALA A 151 1.65 -16.82 9.21
C ALA A 151 2.11 -16.34 10.61
N ASN A 152 1.25 -16.48 11.64
CA ASN A 152 1.64 -16.19 13.02
C ASN A 152 2.78 -17.07 13.54
N ASN A 153 2.84 -18.34 13.14
CA ASN A 153 3.92 -19.26 13.52
C ASN A 153 5.27 -18.90 12.89
N ILE A 154 5.28 -18.07 11.84
CA ILE A 154 6.49 -17.48 11.24
C ILE A 154 6.54 -15.97 11.48
N CYS A 155 5.91 -15.53 12.58
CA CYS A 155 5.92 -14.17 13.09
C CYS A 155 5.36 -13.08 12.16
N TYR A 156 4.59 -13.44 11.14
CA TYR A 156 3.74 -12.50 10.45
C TYR A 156 2.52 -12.14 11.29
N PHE A 157 2.09 -10.89 11.15
CA PHE A 157 0.86 -10.32 11.63
C PHE A 157 0.37 -9.29 10.62
N GLU A 158 -0.84 -8.78 10.80
CA GLU A 158 -1.45 -7.88 9.82
C GLU A 158 -0.54 -6.74 9.37
N ASP A 159 0.11 -6.05 10.31
CA ASP A 159 0.92 -4.88 9.97
C ASP A 159 2.14 -5.22 9.10
N ASN A 160 2.90 -6.29 9.39
CA ASN A 160 4.08 -6.64 8.59
C ASN A 160 3.74 -7.47 7.34
N TRP A 161 2.67 -8.27 7.38
CA TRP A 161 2.17 -8.98 6.21
C TRP A 161 1.70 -8.00 5.14
N ASN A 162 0.90 -7.01 5.54
CA ASN A 162 0.43 -5.95 4.63
C ASN A 162 1.51 -4.88 4.38
N MET A 163 2.72 -5.03 4.91
CA MET A 163 3.83 -4.07 4.78
C MET A 163 3.42 -2.62 5.12
N MET A 164 2.73 -2.42 6.25
CA MET A 164 2.23 -1.09 6.62
C MET A 164 3.38 -0.08 6.79
N ASP A 165 3.22 1.10 6.18
CA ASP A 165 4.14 2.21 6.34
C ASP A 165 3.90 2.94 7.67
N MET A 166 4.92 2.99 8.52
CA MET A 166 4.89 3.72 9.79
C MET A 166 5.20 5.21 9.67
N THR A 167 5.46 5.70 8.45
CA THR A 167 5.73 7.11 8.19
C THR A 167 4.48 7.94 8.54
N PRO A 168 4.63 9.02 9.31
CA PRO A 168 3.53 9.93 9.56
C PRO A 168 2.92 10.39 8.24
N ASN A 169 1.64 10.09 8.07
CA ASN A 169 0.87 10.55 6.93
C ASN A 169 -0.05 11.69 7.39
N PRO A 170 0.34 12.97 7.20
CA PRO A 170 -0.49 14.11 7.57
C PRO A 170 -1.60 14.38 6.55
N THR A 171 -1.69 13.59 5.49
CA THR A 171 -2.64 13.75 4.39
C THR A 171 -3.88 12.90 4.63
N TYR A 172 -4.90 13.12 3.82
CA TYR A 172 -6.12 12.32 3.85
C TYR A 172 -6.04 11.08 2.95
N PHE A 173 -4.91 10.86 2.27
CA PHE A 173 -4.66 9.66 1.48
C PHE A 173 -4.28 8.48 2.38
N PRO A 174 -4.36 7.23 1.89
CA PRO A 174 -3.91 6.07 2.66
C PRO A 174 -2.41 6.08 2.96
N PHE A 175 -1.58 6.60 2.04
CA PHE A 175 -0.10 6.62 2.16
C PHE A 175 0.46 8.04 2.08
N PRO A 176 1.67 8.30 2.61
CA PRO A 176 2.31 9.61 2.49
C PRO A 176 2.43 10.06 1.03
N PHE A 177 2.08 11.31 0.79
CA PHE A 177 2.13 11.89 -0.55
C PHE A 177 3.59 12.04 -1.03
N PRO A 178 3.93 11.59 -2.25
CA PRO A 178 5.30 11.69 -2.76
C PRO A 178 5.61 13.12 -3.21
N ASP A 179 6.42 13.84 -2.43
CA ASP A 179 6.75 15.24 -2.66
C ASP A 179 7.48 15.51 -4.00
N PHE A 180 8.07 14.49 -4.62
CA PHE A 180 8.87 14.63 -5.84
C PHE A 180 8.11 14.30 -7.13
N ARG A 181 7.08 13.43 -7.09
CA ARG A 181 6.43 12.93 -8.32
C ARG A 181 5.70 14.03 -9.08
N TYR A 182 5.09 14.95 -8.36
CA TYR A 182 4.25 16.02 -8.90
C TYR A 182 5.01 17.35 -9.06
N VAL A 183 6.31 17.23 -9.35
CA VAL A 183 7.21 18.33 -9.72
C VAL A 183 7.49 18.20 -11.23
N PRO A 184 7.33 19.27 -12.03
CA PRO A 184 7.63 19.22 -13.46
C PRO A 184 9.05 18.72 -13.72
N TRP A 185 9.25 17.98 -14.82
CA TRP A 185 10.54 17.38 -15.15
C TRP A 185 11.70 18.36 -15.06
N ASP A 186 11.55 19.56 -15.63
CA ASP A 186 12.60 20.58 -15.68
C ASP A 186 12.93 21.22 -14.32
N GLU A 187 12.08 21.01 -13.31
CA GLU A 187 12.26 21.48 -11.93
C GLU A 187 12.87 20.41 -11.02
N LEU A 188 13.02 19.17 -11.52
CA LEU A 188 13.70 18.10 -10.80
C LEU A 188 15.20 18.35 -10.69
N SER A 189 15.80 17.82 -9.62
CA SER A 189 17.25 17.78 -9.54
C SER A 189 17.84 16.90 -10.65
N THR A 190 19.04 17.22 -11.13
CA THR A 190 19.74 16.39 -12.13
C THR A 190 19.92 14.94 -11.66
N ALA A 191 20.12 14.72 -10.36
CA ALA A 191 20.21 13.36 -9.82
C ALA A 191 18.88 12.61 -9.98
N THR A 192 17.76 13.25 -9.64
CA THR A 192 16.41 12.69 -9.80
C THR A 192 16.09 12.39 -11.27
N GLN A 193 16.38 13.32 -12.18
CA GLN A 193 16.20 13.11 -13.62
C GLN A 193 17.03 11.93 -14.13
N ASN A 194 18.30 11.82 -13.72
CA ASN A 194 19.18 10.74 -14.14
C ASN A 194 18.70 9.37 -13.63
N THR A 195 18.23 9.28 -12.39
CA THR A 195 17.63 8.05 -11.84
C THR A 195 16.36 7.69 -12.59
N ALA A 196 15.43 8.65 -12.74
CA ALA A 196 14.14 8.43 -13.41
C ALA A 196 14.32 8.02 -14.89
N PHE A 197 15.22 8.68 -15.61
CA PHE A 197 15.57 8.34 -17.00
C PHE A 197 16.32 7.03 -17.12
N GLY A 198 17.37 6.86 -16.32
CA GLY A 198 18.31 5.73 -16.45
C GLY A 198 17.73 4.40 -16.00
N LEU A 199 16.86 4.39 -14.99
CA LEU A 199 16.35 3.16 -14.37
C LEU A 199 14.89 2.87 -14.69
N ILE A 200 14.05 3.89 -14.85
CA ILE A 200 12.60 3.75 -15.07
C ILE A 200 12.17 4.23 -16.47
N GLN A 201 13.11 4.76 -17.26
CA GLN A 201 12.88 5.23 -18.63
C GLN A 201 11.90 6.41 -18.74
N TYR A 202 11.77 7.21 -17.66
CA TYR A 202 11.08 8.49 -17.75
C TYR A 202 11.84 9.48 -18.63
N ASN A 203 11.11 10.38 -19.26
CA ASN A 203 11.61 11.55 -19.97
C ASN A 203 10.68 12.73 -19.69
N SER A 204 11.03 13.92 -20.19
CA SER A 204 10.25 15.13 -19.93
C SER A 204 8.79 15.05 -20.38
N THR A 205 8.47 14.25 -21.40
CA THR A 205 7.10 14.10 -21.90
C THR A 205 6.29 13.19 -20.98
N ASN A 206 6.74 11.95 -20.77
CA ASN A 206 5.98 10.95 -20.00
C ASN A 206 6.10 11.10 -18.48
N TRP A 207 6.96 12.00 -17.99
CA TRP A 207 6.98 12.36 -16.58
C TRP A 207 5.86 13.34 -16.24
N ASN A 208 5.69 14.39 -17.07
CA ASN A 208 4.71 15.46 -16.82
C ASN A 208 3.26 15.01 -17.03
N MET A 209 3.06 13.95 -17.81
CA MET A 209 1.79 13.29 -18.04
C MET A 209 1.72 11.99 -17.24
N LEU A 210 0.84 11.93 -16.23
CA LEU A 210 0.61 10.72 -15.44
C LEU A 210 -0.01 9.61 -16.33
N GLY A 211 0.43 8.37 -16.16
CA GLY A 211 -0.04 7.19 -16.89
C GLY A 211 0.63 6.97 -18.27
N ASP A 212 1.42 7.93 -18.76
CA ASP A 212 2.05 7.84 -20.08
C ASP A 212 3.28 6.93 -20.10
N ASN A 213 3.99 6.76 -18.98
CA ASN A 213 5.12 5.84 -18.92
C ASN A 213 4.60 4.39 -18.79
N ALA A 214 5.14 3.47 -19.59
CA ALA A 214 4.78 2.06 -19.54
C ALA A 214 5.00 1.42 -18.16
N ALA A 215 5.98 1.89 -17.39
CA ALA A 215 6.21 1.42 -16.02
C ALA A 215 4.99 1.69 -15.12
N GLU A 216 4.29 2.81 -15.30
CA GLU A 216 3.11 3.20 -14.51
C GLU A 216 1.90 2.30 -14.76
N ARG A 217 1.97 1.38 -15.72
CA ARG A 217 0.91 0.37 -15.97
C ARG A 217 1.13 -0.93 -15.22
N ASN A 218 2.20 -1.02 -14.43
CA ASN A 218 2.55 -2.19 -13.65
C ASN A 218 2.39 -1.89 -12.16
N THR A 219 2.01 -2.92 -11.41
CA THR A 219 2.20 -2.88 -9.96
C THR A 219 3.69 -2.75 -9.65
N PHE A 220 4.03 -2.24 -8.48
CA PHE A 220 5.42 -2.17 -8.05
C PHE A 220 6.11 -3.54 -8.11
N LEU A 221 5.37 -4.59 -7.76
CA LEU A 221 5.85 -5.97 -7.81
C LEU A 221 6.02 -6.54 -9.22
N ASN A 222 5.41 -5.92 -10.22
CA ASN A 222 5.54 -6.29 -11.64
C ASN A 222 6.57 -5.42 -12.38
N LEU A 223 7.17 -4.42 -11.73
CA LEU A 223 8.34 -3.72 -12.28
C LEU A 223 9.51 -4.68 -12.43
N ASP A 224 10.28 -4.55 -13.50
CA ASP A 224 11.55 -5.27 -13.60
C ASP A 224 12.52 -4.82 -12.49
N GLY A 225 13.55 -5.63 -12.21
CA GLY A 225 14.48 -5.35 -11.10
C GLY A 225 15.16 -3.97 -11.20
N THR A 226 15.44 -3.49 -12.41
CA THR A 226 16.08 -2.17 -12.63
C THR A 226 15.08 -1.04 -12.38
N GLN A 227 13.86 -1.18 -12.91
CA GLN A 227 12.79 -0.21 -12.68
C GLN A 227 12.42 -0.12 -11.21
N ARG A 228 12.37 -1.25 -10.52
CA ARG A 228 12.09 -1.31 -9.08
C ARG A 228 13.20 -0.63 -8.29
N GLU A 229 14.47 -0.91 -8.58
CA GLU A 229 15.60 -0.19 -7.97
C GLU A 229 15.49 1.32 -8.21
N GLY A 230 15.12 1.73 -9.43
CA GLY A 230 14.86 3.14 -9.76
C GLY A 230 13.74 3.74 -8.94
N ALA A 231 12.59 3.06 -8.84
CA ALA A 231 11.43 3.50 -8.07
C ALA A 231 11.82 3.68 -6.58
N LEU A 232 12.54 2.71 -6.02
CA LEU A 232 13.06 2.75 -4.66
C LEU A 232 14.05 3.90 -4.45
N ALA A 233 14.96 4.12 -5.39
CA ALA A 233 15.91 5.23 -5.35
C ALA A 233 15.23 6.61 -5.42
N LEU A 234 14.05 6.69 -6.03
CA LEU A 234 13.22 7.89 -6.02
C LEU A 234 12.40 8.03 -4.72
N GLY A 235 12.30 6.98 -3.90
CA GLY A 235 11.55 6.97 -2.64
C GLY A 235 10.15 6.34 -2.75
N PHE A 236 9.82 5.73 -3.89
CA PHE A 236 8.64 4.87 -3.98
C PHE A 236 8.92 3.51 -3.36
N TYR A 237 7.93 2.97 -2.67
CA TYR A 237 7.81 1.56 -2.32
C TYR A 237 6.43 1.06 -2.75
N THR A 238 6.17 -0.25 -2.62
CA THR A 238 4.96 -0.94 -3.11
C THR A 238 3.70 -0.09 -3.03
N HIS A 239 3.27 0.29 -1.83
CA HIS A 239 2.02 1.01 -1.65
C HIS A 239 2.03 2.42 -2.24
N THR A 240 3.11 3.20 -2.11
CA THR A 240 3.14 4.54 -2.71
C THR A 240 3.17 4.49 -4.23
N TRP A 241 3.83 3.50 -4.82
CA TRP A 241 3.81 3.31 -6.27
C TRP A 241 2.40 2.91 -6.73
N ASP A 242 1.85 1.86 -6.15
CA ASP A 242 0.54 1.34 -6.53
C ASP A 242 -0.57 2.37 -6.28
N CYS A 243 -0.47 3.18 -5.22
CA CYS A 243 -1.43 4.23 -4.97
C CYS A 243 -1.24 5.44 -5.91
N TYR A 244 -0.05 6.03 -5.99
CA TYR A 244 0.13 7.34 -6.63
C TYR A 244 0.56 7.30 -8.11
N MET A 245 1.05 6.15 -8.59
CA MET A 245 1.56 6.01 -9.95
C MET A 245 0.56 5.31 -10.88
N ASN A 246 -0.05 4.23 -10.39
CA ASN A 246 -0.98 3.43 -11.18
C ASN A 246 -2.41 3.42 -10.61
N HIS A 247 -2.66 4.04 -9.46
CA HIS A 247 -3.97 4.10 -8.82
C HIS A 247 -4.68 2.74 -8.65
N TYR A 248 -3.87 1.69 -8.43
CA TYR A 248 -4.27 0.28 -8.39
C TYR A 248 -4.86 -0.28 -9.70
N GLU A 249 -4.75 0.42 -10.83
CA GLU A 249 -5.28 -0.03 -12.13
C GLU A 249 -4.60 -1.31 -12.64
N ALA A 250 -3.38 -1.57 -12.20
CA ALA A 250 -2.65 -2.78 -12.56
C ALA A 250 -3.06 -4.03 -11.75
N TYR A 251 -3.99 -3.91 -10.81
CA TYR A 251 -4.46 -5.01 -9.98
C TYR A 251 -5.51 -5.85 -10.70
N TYR A 252 -5.53 -7.15 -10.41
CA TYR A 252 -6.69 -7.97 -10.70
C TYR A 252 -7.82 -7.66 -9.71
N TRP A 253 -9.07 -7.84 -10.12
CA TRP A 253 -10.23 -7.53 -9.27
C TRP A 253 -10.21 -8.29 -7.94
N ASP A 254 -9.80 -9.56 -7.97
CA ASP A 254 -9.67 -10.43 -6.78
C ASP A 254 -8.57 -10.00 -5.80
N SER A 255 -7.64 -9.16 -6.27
CA SER A 255 -6.55 -8.58 -5.49
C SER A 255 -6.98 -7.29 -4.78
N LEU A 256 -8.13 -6.72 -5.14
CA LEU A 256 -8.74 -5.61 -4.43
C LEU A 256 -9.46 -6.13 -3.18
N TYR A 257 -9.20 -5.51 -2.04
CA TYR A 257 -9.80 -5.88 -0.76
C TYR A 257 -10.07 -4.65 0.13
N GLY A 258 -10.96 -4.83 1.11
CA GLY A 258 -11.23 -3.82 2.13
C GLY A 258 -11.67 -2.49 1.51
N SER A 259 -11.01 -1.40 1.90
CA SER A 259 -11.35 -0.07 1.38
C SER A 259 -11.06 0.11 -0.11
N LEU A 260 -10.13 -0.65 -0.71
CA LEU A 260 -9.84 -0.54 -2.15
C LEU A 260 -11.00 -1.10 -2.97
N LEU A 261 -11.48 -2.30 -2.62
CA LEU A 261 -12.64 -2.91 -3.28
C LEU A 261 -13.88 -2.03 -3.11
N LEU A 262 -14.13 -1.55 -1.89
CA LEU A 262 -15.27 -0.66 -1.63
C LEU A 262 -15.16 0.66 -2.42
N ALA A 263 -13.96 1.22 -2.56
CA ALA A 263 -13.75 2.41 -3.37
C ALA A 263 -14.11 2.14 -4.85
N MET A 264 -13.61 1.05 -5.42
CA MET A 264 -13.95 0.65 -6.79
C MET A 264 -15.46 0.45 -6.98
N GLU A 265 -16.12 -0.28 -6.07
CA GLU A 265 -17.57 -0.48 -6.11
C GLU A 265 -18.35 0.84 -5.95
N THR A 266 -17.85 1.77 -5.14
CA THR A 266 -18.46 3.11 -4.95
C THR A 266 -18.36 3.96 -6.21
N LEU A 267 -17.28 3.83 -6.98
CA LEU A 267 -17.14 4.42 -8.31
C LEU A 267 -17.99 3.68 -9.37
N GLY A 268 -18.66 2.58 -9.00
CA GLY A 268 -19.53 1.82 -9.89
C GLY A 268 -18.81 0.73 -10.68
N TRP A 269 -17.53 0.47 -10.40
CA TRP A 269 -16.84 -0.67 -10.98
C TRP A 269 -17.41 -1.98 -10.46
N THR A 270 -17.35 -3.00 -11.31
CA THR A 270 -17.66 -4.39 -10.99
C THR A 270 -16.55 -5.26 -11.55
N GLU A 271 -16.43 -6.49 -11.06
CA GLU A 271 -15.48 -7.47 -11.62
C GLU A 271 -15.57 -7.59 -13.15
N LYS A 272 -16.79 -7.54 -13.68
CA LYS A 272 -17.00 -7.66 -15.13
C LYS A 272 -16.55 -6.43 -15.89
N SER A 273 -16.90 -5.23 -15.41
CA SER A 273 -16.46 -4.00 -16.08
C SER A 273 -14.94 -3.82 -15.96
N TRP A 274 -14.34 -4.21 -14.83
CA TRP A 274 -12.89 -4.21 -14.61
C TRP A 274 -12.14 -5.13 -15.58
N ASN A 275 -12.70 -6.31 -15.86
CA ASN A 275 -12.13 -7.27 -16.79
C ASN A 275 -12.54 -7.03 -18.26
N ASP A 276 -12.97 -5.80 -18.61
CA ASP A 276 -13.42 -5.40 -19.95
C ASP A 276 -14.57 -6.26 -20.53
N LEU A 277 -15.34 -6.94 -19.68
CA LEU A 277 -16.49 -7.75 -20.08
C LEU A 277 -17.80 -6.95 -20.13
N GLU A 278 -17.83 -5.79 -19.49
CA GLU A 278 -18.93 -4.82 -19.50
C GLU A 278 -18.36 -3.40 -19.66
N THR A 279 -19.23 -2.41 -19.90
CA THR A 279 -18.78 -1.02 -20.03
C THR A 279 -18.26 -0.49 -18.70
N ALA A 280 -17.19 0.29 -18.76
CA ALA A 280 -16.69 1.07 -17.62
C ALA A 280 -17.81 1.95 -17.01
N PRO A 281 -17.75 2.24 -15.70
CA PRO A 281 -18.74 3.06 -15.03
C PRO A 281 -18.72 4.52 -15.52
N ASP A 282 -19.84 5.22 -15.33
CA ASP A 282 -19.99 6.63 -15.71
C ASP A 282 -18.98 7.57 -15.00
N SER A 283 -18.46 7.15 -13.84
CA SER A 283 -17.45 7.90 -13.08
C SER A 283 -16.21 8.18 -13.93
N GLU A 284 -15.77 7.23 -14.76
CA GLU A 284 -14.58 7.38 -15.64
C GLU A 284 -14.69 8.53 -16.65
N ALA A 285 -15.92 8.94 -16.98
CA ALA A 285 -16.19 10.05 -17.87
C ALA A 285 -16.58 11.35 -17.13
N THR A 286 -16.58 11.32 -15.80
CA THR A 286 -17.04 12.41 -14.94
C THR A 286 -15.84 13.19 -14.40
N TYR A 287 -15.81 14.51 -14.62
CA TYR A 287 -14.77 15.36 -14.03
C TYR A 287 -14.84 15.35 -12.51
N TRP A 288 -13.69 15.53 -11.84
CA TRP A 288 -13.61 15.53 -10.39
C TRP A 288 -14.63 16.48 -9.75
N ALA A 289 -14.80 17.68 -10.31
CA ALA A 289 -15.74 18.67 -9.79
C ALA A 289 -17.18 18.15 -9.72
N ASP A 290 -17.56 17.28 -10.66
CA ASP A 290 -18.90 16.73 -10.82
C ASP A 290 -19.12 15.40 -10.09
N LEU A 291 -18.06 14.76 -9.59
CA LEU A 291 -18.17 13.59 -8.72
C LEU A 291 -18.94 13.92 -7.43
N THR A 292 -19.74 12.96 -6.99
CA THR A 292 -20.39 12.99 -5.68
C THR A 292 -19.35 12.97 -4.55
N PRO A 293 -19.70 13.45 -3.33
CA PRO A 293 -18.77 13.40 -2.20
C PRO A 293 -18.28 11.99 -1.83
N GLU A 294 -19.12 10.99 -2.04
CA GLU A 294 -18.80 9.57 -1.85
C GLU A 294 -17.83 9.07 -2.95
N GLU A 295 -18.06 9.41 -4.22
CA GLU A 295 -17.12 9.08 -5.32
C GLU A 295 -15.77 9.77 -5.15
N LYS A 296 -15.74 11.04 -4.71
CA LYS A 296 -14.47 11.72 -4.37
C LYS A 296 -13.74 11.02 -3.23
N ALA A 297 -14.46 10.51 -2.23
CA ALA A 297 -13.85 9.74 -1.14
C ALA A 297 -13.26 8.42 -1.66
N ALA A 298 -13.98 7.74 -2.55
CA ALA A 298 -13.52 6.53 -3.21
C ALA A 298 -12.27 6.79 -4.07
N ALA A 299 -12.32 7.77 -4.99
CA ALA A 299 -11.17 8.17 -5.81
C ALA A 299 -9.97 8.54 -4.93
N THR A 300 -10.20 9.27 -3.84
CA THR A 300 -9.13 9.62 -2.89
C THR A 300 -8.54 8.41 -2.16
N ALA A 301 -9.34 7.39 -1.85
CA ALA A 301 -8.84 6.14 -1.28
C ALA A 301 -7.97 5.35 -2.28
N LEU A 302 -8.09 5.64 -3.58
CA LEU A 302 -7.22 5.16 -4.66
C LEU A 302 -6.09 6.16 -4.99
N CYS A 303 -5.84 7.13 -4.10
CA CYS A 303 -4.85 8.21 -4.26
C CYS A 303 -5.07 9.18 -5.42
N TYR A 304 -6.27 9.24 -5.99
CA TYR A 304 -6.63 10.33 -6.91
C TYR A 304 -6.84 11.64 -6.15
N PHE A 305 -6.39 12.73 -6.77
CA PHE A 305 -6.82 14.09 -6.49
C PHE A 305 -7.31 14.72 -7.79
N GLN A 306 -7.91 15.91 -7.70
CA GLN A 306 -8.55 16.55 -8.84
C GLN A 306 -7.69 16.55 -10.10
N GLU A 307 -6.46 17.04 -10.01
CA GLU A 307 -5.61 17.17 -11.18
C GLU A 307 -5.15 15.81 -11.74
N SER A 308 -4.91 14.79 -10.91
CA SER A 308 -4.60 13.45 -11.42
C SER A 308 -5.81 12.76 -12.03
N TRP A 309 -6.98 12.91 -11.42
CA TRP A 309 -8.26 12.37 -11.92
C TRP A 309 -8.65 13.00 -13.27
N ASP A 310 -8.55 14.33 -13.37
CA ASP A 310 -8.89 15.05 -14.59
C ASP A 310 -7.81 14.91 -15.70
N GLY A 311 -6.75 14.12 -15.48
CA GLY A 311 -5.67 13.89 -16.44
C GLY A 311 -4.89 15.17 -16.76
N THR A 312 -4.75 16.05 -15.79
CA THR A 312 -4.13 17.36 -15.96
C THR A 312 -2.60 17.23 -15.96
N ASP A 313 -1.91 17.88 -16.89
CA ASP A 313 -0.44 17.92 -16.96
C ASP A 313 0.15 18.65 -15.73
N ILE A 314 1.18 18.06 -15.11
CA ILE A 314 1.87 18.59 -13.91
C ILE A 314 2.29 20.06 -14.08
N THR A 315 2.76 20.44 -15.27
CA THR A 315 3.22 21.80 -15.58
C THR A 315 2.12 22.86 -15.42
N THR A 316 0.84 22.47 -15.47
CA THR A 316 -0.28 23.40 -15.39
C THR A 316 -0.67 23.77 -13.96
N TYR A 317 -0.46 22.85 -13.00
CA TYR A 317 -0.82 23.04 -11.59
C TYR A 317 0.40 23.13 -10.66
N TYR A 318 1.60 23.22 -11.20
CA TYR A 318 2.79 23.53 -10.41
C TYR A 318 2.90 25.04 -10.10
N ASP A 319 3.39 25.37 -8.91
CA ASP A 319 3.77 26.72 -8.52
C ASP A 319 5.28 26.89 -8.67
N TYR A 320 5.70 27.41 -9.82
CA TYR A 320 7.11 27.65 -10.15
C TYR A 320 7.77 28.70 -9.24
N GLU A 321 6.99 29.65 -8.71
CA GLU A 321 7.54 30.67 -7.79
C GLU A 321 7.78 30.07 -6.40
N ALA A 322 6.86 29.21 -5.94
CA ALA A 322 6.96 28.57 -4.63
C ALA A 322 7.75 27.24 -4.64
N GLY A 323 8.08 26.70 -5.81
CA GLY A 323 8.76 25.41 -5.96
C GLY A 323 7.97 24.23 -5.40
N LYS A 324 6.65 24.21 -5.59
CA LYS A 324 5.75 23.17 -5.04
C LYS A 324 4.50 22.97 -5.90
N THR A 325 3.87 21.80 -5.77
CA THR A 325 2.57 21.51 -6.40
C THR A 325 1.44 22.32 -5.76
N LYS A 326 0.46 22.78 -6.56
CA LYS A 326 -0.78 23.41 -6.08
C LYS A 326 -1.90 22.42 -5.79
N ALA A 327 -1.77 21.18 -6.28
CA ALA A 327 -2.77 20.13 -6.10
C ALA A 327 -3.04 19.79 -4.63
N MET A 328 -2.09 20.12 -3.74
CA MET A 328 -2.10 19.70 -2.34
C MET A 328 -1.82 20.86 -1.37
N PRO A 329 -2.82 21.65 -0.98
CA PRO A 329 -2.70 22.52 0.16
C PRO A 329 -2.81 21.68 1.44
N ALA A 330 -1.69 21.52 2.15
CA ALA A 330 -1.66 20.94 3.49
C ALA A 330 -2.79 21.53 4.37
N GLY A 331 -3.60 20.66 4.97
CA GLY A 331 -4.63 21.06 5.93
C GLY A 331 -5.98 21.52 5.35
N ARG A 332 -6.26 21.31 4.06
CA ARG A 332 -7.64 21.49 3.56
C ARG A 332 -8.48 20.30 4.01
N SER A 333 -9.29 20.46 5.05
CA SER A 333 -10.43 19.56 5.28
C SER A 333 -11.32 19.67 4.05
N ASN A 334 -11.33 18.66 3.19
CA ASN A 334 -12.18 18.70 2.01
C ASN A 334 -13.60 18.38 2.47
N ALA A 335 -14.37 19.42 2.81
CA ALA A 335 -15.76 19.29 3.25
C ALA A 335 -16.63 18.55 2.21
N ASP A 336 -16.16 18.49 0.97
CA ASP A 336 -16.80 17.81 -0.14
C ASP A 336 -16.39 16.33 -0.27
N ILE A 337 -15.64 15.76 0.68
CA ILE A 337 -15.28 14.34 0.73
C ILE A 337 -15.92 13.66 1.94
N LYS A 338 -16.69 12.60 1.72
CA LYS A 338 -17.35 11.84 2.78
C LYS A 338 -16.68 10.48 3.04
N TYR A 339 -15.70 10.47 3.94
CA TYR A 339 -15.00 9.25 4.33
C TYR A 339 -15.82 8.26 5.15
N SER A 340 -17.03 8.62 5.60
CA SER A 340 -17.90 7.72 6.36
C SER A 340 -18.29 6.46 5.59
N ILE A 341 -18.09 6.43 4.26
CA ILE A 341 -18.26 5.20 3.48
C ILE A 341 -17.30 4.09 3.93
N PHE A 342 -16.14 4.43 4.50
CA PHE A 342 -15.15 3.46 4.98
C PHE A 342 -15.30 3.09 6.46
N ASP A 343 -16.34 3.61 7.15
CA ASP A 343 -16.56 3.32 8.56
C ASP A 343 -16.76 1.81 8.79
N GLY A 344 -15.85 1.19 9.53
CA GLY A 344 -15.90 -0.23 9.86
C GLY A 344 -15.30 -1.17 8.79
N VAL A 345 -14.65 -0.62 7.77
CA VAL A 345 -13.91 -1.40 6.76
C VAL A 345 -12.42 -1.35 7.06
N SER A 346 -11.73 -2.49 6.92
CA SER A 346 -10.27 -2.52 7.02
C SER A 346 -9.65 -1.75 5.86
N THR A 347 -8.90 -0.70 6.19
CA THR A 347 -8.17 0.15 5.23
C THR A 347 -6.72 -0.29 5.14
N PRO A 348 -6.17 -0.59 3.95
CA PRO A 348 -4.73 -0.71 3.78
C PRO A 348 -4.03 0.56 4.25
N GLY A 349 -3.02 0.42 5.13
CA GLY A 349 -2.19 1.54 5.60
C GLY A 349 -2.80 2.46 6.67
N SER A 350 -4.09 2.38 6.99
CA SER A 350 -4.66 3.24 8.05
C SER A 350 -4.45 2.61 9.44
N ASN A 351 -3.31 2.97 10.02
CA ASN A 351 -3.14 3.05 11.47
C ASN A 351 -3.15 4.53 11.89
N THR A 352 -4.01 5.34 11.24
CA THR A 352 -4.30 6.70 11.71
C THR A 352 -5.14 6.56 12.97
N GLY A 353 -4.47 6.53 14.12
CA GLY A 353 -5.06 6.84 15.43
C GLY A 353 -5.58 8.29 15.52
N VAL A 354 -6.22 8.79 14.47
CA VAL A 354 -6.94 10.05 14.39
C VAL A 354 -8.40 9.68 14.18
N GLY A 355 -9.12 9.48 15.29
CA GLY A 355 -10.58 9.45 15.27
C GLY A 355 -11.10 10.77 14.71
N GLY A 356 -11.40 10.78 13.42
CA GLY A 356 -12.00 11.90 12.69
C GLY A 356 -13.48 12.06 13.06
N GLY A 357 -13.77 12.57 14.25
CA GLY A 357 -15.04 13.22 14.52
C GLY A 357 -15.07 14.56 13.81
N THR A 358 -15.72 14.64 12.64
CA THR A 358 -15.88 15.86 11.86
C THR A 358 -17.03 16.73 12.42
N THR A 359 -16.77 18.02 12.61
CA THR A 359 -17.81 19.04 12.81
C THR A 359 -17.90 19.90 11.55
N ASP A 360 -19.05 19.82 10.88
CA ASP A 360 -19.43 20.56 9.66
C ASP A 360 -19.35 22.08 9.81
N VAL A 361 -18.88 22.75 8.76
CA VAL A 361 -19.18 24.17 8.49
C VAL A 361 -19.57 24.32 7.02
N SER A 362 -20.85 24.61 6.80
CA SER A 362 -21.53 24.82 5.52
C SER A 362 -21.30 26.25 4.97
N SER A 363 -21.17 26.38 3.65
CA SER A 363 -21.69 27.55 2.92
C SER A 363 -21.85 27.31 1.40
N ASP A 364 -22.95 27.84 0.87
CA ASP A 364 -23.59 27.61 -0.44
C ASP A 364 -23.03 28.37 -1.67
N SER A 365 -23.24 27.74 -2.85
CA SER A 365 -23.70 28.28 -4.17
C SER A 365 -22.74 29.04 -5.13
N PHE A 366 -22.52 28.54 -6.37
CA PHE A 366 -23.20 28.92 -7.65
C PHE A 366 -22.60 28.17 -8.88
N ARG A 367 -23.34 28.14 -10.01
CA ARG A 367 -23.28 27.21 -11.17
C ARG A 367 -22.60 27.74 -12.47
N VAL A 368 -22.43 26.79 -13.41
CA VAL A 368 -22.40 26.83 -14.92
C VAL A 368 -21.06 27.19 -15.59
N GLY A 369 -20.52 26.50 -16.62
CA GLY A 369 -20.86 25.28 -17.37
C GLY A 369 -20.11 25.22 -18.74
N ALA A 370 -20.17 24.04 -19.39
CA ALA A 370 -19.77 23.68 -20.77
C ALA A 370 -18.25 23.65 -21.08
N GLY A 371 -17.64 22.62 -21.69
CA GLY A 371 -18.08 21.39 -22.34
C GLY A 371 -17.15 21.13 -23.55
N ALA A 372 -16.41 20.01 -23.59
CA ALA A 372 -15.69 19.57 -24.78
C ALA A 372 -15.43 18.05 -24.77
N LEU A 373 -15.57 17.43 -25.94
CA LEU A 373 -15.39 16.02 -26.24
C LEU A 373 -13.90 15.61 -26.14
N HIS A 374 -13.60 14.50 -25.47
CA HIS A 374 -12.29 13.83 -25.54
C HIS A 374 -12.40 12.43 -26.16
N VAL A 375 -11.37 12.11 -26.93
CA VAL A 375 -11.17 10.86 -27.66
C VAL A 375 -10.56 9.85 -26.70
N VAL A 376 -11.33 8.82 -26.32
CA VAL A 376 -10.84 7.68 -25.53
C VAL A 376 -10.11 6.72 -26.47
N VAL A 377 -8.83 6.50 -26.22
CA VAL A 377 -8.02 5.48 -26.89
C VAL A 377 -8.07 4.22 -26.02
N PHE A 378 -8.85 3.22 -26.45
CA PHE A 378 -8.84 1.88 -25.85
C PHE A 378 -7.62 1.11 -26.35
N VAL A 379 -6.81 0.56 -25.44
CA VAL A 379 -5.78 -0.44 -25.78
C VAL A 379 -5.95 -1.64 -24.86
N VAL A 380 -6.25 -2.77 -25.49
CA VAL A 380 -6.37 -4.10 -24.91
C VAL A 380 -5.00 -4.58 -24.41
N SER A 381 -4.88 -4.90 -23.13
CA SER A 381 -3.64 -5.42 -22.53
C SER A 381 -3.71 -6.94 -22.40
N PHE A 382 -2.73 -7.64 -23.00
CA PHE A 382 -2.47 -9.06 -22.77
C PHE A 382 -1.39 -9.21 -21.71
N GLY A 383 -1.74 -9.87 -20.60
CA GLY A 383 -0.76 -10.38 -19.64
C GLY A 383 -0.09 -11.65 -20.16
N ALA A 384 1.22 -11.78 -19.93
CA ALA A 384 1.83 -12.91 -19.23
C ALA A 384 3.38 -12.90 -19.28
N TYR A 385 3.97 -13.28 -18.13
CA TYR A 385 5.18 -14.11 -17.91
C TYR A 385 6.56 -13.51 -17.57
N LEU A 386 7.09 -14.11 -16.47
CA LEU A 386 8.44 -14.65 -16.17
C LEU A 386 9.61 -13.68 -15.89
N LEU A 387 10.09 -13.72 -14.64
CA LEU A 387 11.43 -13.28 -14.24
C LEU A 387 12.34 -14.50 -13.98
N ILE A 388 13.61 -14.32 -14.34
CA ILE A 388 14.79 -15.11 -13.96
C ILE A 388 15.37 -14.52 -12.69
#